data_AF-A0AAF0M0X3-F1
#
_entry.id   AF-A0AAF0M0X3-F1
#
_cell.length_a   1.000
_cell.length_b   1.000
_cell.length_c   1.000
_cell.angle_alpha   90.00
_cell.angle_beta   90.00
_cell.angle_gamma   90.00
#
_symmetry.space_group_name_H-M   'P 1'
#
loop_
_entity.id
_entity.type
_entity.pdbx_description
1 polymer ?
#
loop_
_entity_poly.entity_id
_entity_poly.type
_entity_poly.pdbx_seq_one_letter_code
_entity_poly.pdbx_strand_id
1 'polypeptide(L)'
;MGRLRTYSLTVLSAAVLLSVLAGCASSPAVAPTPRFKAATEKCHVASGHDGLEYADKGASLILSTESDPDPLSTHVNIANVICVLDKLHVSAATKDRMFNTRALDGMQDARWKGIDASWTYHPDDGFNLSLEDKRLEAAR
;
A
#
# COMPACT_ATOMS: atom_id res chain seq x y z
N MET A 1 35.54 23.36 83.29
CA MET A 1 35.42 23.87 81.90
C MET A 1 36.58 23.23 81.13
N GLY A 2 36.46 22.24 80.26
CA GLY A 2 35.52 21.92 79.20
C GLY A 2 36.40 21.37 78.06
N ARG A 3 36.24 20.09 77.73
CA ARG A 3 37.18 19.24 76.98
C ARG A 3 37.15 19.44 75.45
N LEU A 4 38.29 19.06 74.84
CA LEU A 4 38.50 18.32 73.57
C LEU A 4 38.40 19.05 72.21
N ARG A 5 39.55 19.00 71.51
CA ARG A 5 39.78 19.09 70.06
C ARG A 5 38.99 18.00 69.31
N THR A 6 38.39 18.36 68.17
CA THR A 6 38.06 17.40 67.10
C THR A 6 38.35 18.04 65.73
N TYR A 7 39.19 17.34 64.95
CA TYR A 7 39.44 17.57 63.53
C TYR A 7 38.40 16.77 62.74
N SER A 8 37.74 17.34 61.74
CA SER A 8 36.88 16.60 60.82
C SER A 8 37.54 16.43 59.46
N LEU A 9 37.58 15.16 59.03
CA LEU A 9 38.14 14.66 57.79
C LEU A 9 37.30 15.06 56.56
N THR A 10 38.02 15.13 55.44
CA THR A 10 37.63 15.27 54.04
C THR A 10 36.52 14.34 53.54
N VAL A 11 35.74 14.79 52.55
CA VAL A 11 35.03 13.90 51.60
C VAL A 11 35.45 14.27 50.18
N LEU A 12 36.21 13.40 49.52
CA LEU A 12 36.51 13.42 48.09
C LEU A 12 35.29 12.83 47.34
N SER A 13 34.56 13.65 46.59
CA SER A 13 33.53 13.15 45.67
C SER A 13 34.15 12.75 44.33
N ALA A 14 34.18 11.46 44.04
CA ALA A 14 34.54 10.94 42.72
C ALA A 14 33.35 11.12 41.76
N ALA A 15 33.52 11.93 40.71
CA ALA A 15 32.55 12.07 39.64
C ALA A 15 32.76 10.95 38.61
N VAL A 16 31.76 10.07 38.46
CA VAL A 16 31.72 9.04 37.41
C VAL A 16 31.01 9.63 36.19
N LEU A 17 31.75 9.84 35.09
CA LEU A 17 31.22 10.26 33.80
C LEU A 17 30.70 9.04 33.03
N LEU A 18 29.37 8.88 32.96
CA LEU A 18 28.71 7.92 32.07
C LEU A 18 28.50 8.55 30.69
N SER A 19 29.35 8.21 29.73
CA SER A 19 29.15 8.55 28.32
C SER A 19 28.14 7.58 27.69
N VAL A 20 26.90 8.03 27.47
CA VAL A 20 25.88 7.26 26.74
C VAL A 20 26.09 7.46 25.23
N LEU A 21 26.67 6.46 24.57
CA LEU A 21 26.66 6.35 23.12
C LEU A 21 25.26 5.89 22.68
N ALA A 22 24.39 6.84 22.34
CA ALA A 22 23.14 6.57 21.67
C ALA A 22 23.43 6.13 20.23
N GLY A 23 23.64 4.83 20.03
CA GLY A 23 23.70 4.23 18.69
C GLY A 23 22.33 4.34 18.02
N CYS A 24 22.28 4.92 16.83
CA CYS A 24 21.10 4.91 15.97
C CYS A 24 20.79 3.48 15.55
N ALA A 25 19.96 2.78 16.33
CA ALA A 25 19.40 1.50 15.92
C ALA A 25 18.34 1.78 14.84
N SER A 26 18.75 1.80 13.57
CA SER A 26 17.81 1.73 12.45
C SER A 26 17.09 0.40 12.52
N SER A 27 15.81 0.40 12.91
CA SER A 27 15.00 -0.81 12.89
C SER A 27 14.92 -1.35 11.46
N PRO A 28 14.97 -2.69 11.25
CA PRO A 28 14.76 -3.25 9.93
C PRO A 28 13.36 -2.88 9.45
N ALA A 29 13.26 -2.24 8.28
CA ALA A 29 11.99 -1.95 7.65
C ALA A 29 11.28 -3.27 7.35
N VAL A 30 10.09 -3.47 7.91
CA VAL A 30 9.25 -4.63 7.62
C VAL A 30 8.89 -4.58 6.13
N ALA A 31 9.21 -5.64 5.38
CA ALA A 31 8.87 -5.74 3.97
C ALA A 31 7.34 -5.58 3.79
N PRO A 32 6.88 -4.76 2.83
CA PRO A 32 5.46 -4.60 2.61
C PRO A 32 4.83 -5.92 2.15
N THR A 33 3.63 -6.23 2.64
CA THR A 33 2.86 -7.39 2.14
C THR A 33 2.14 -7.04 0.83
N PRO A 34 2.04 -7.98 -0.13
CA PRO A 34 1.18 -7.82 -1.31
C PRO A 34 -0.28 -7.56 -0.92
N ARG A 35 -0.77 -6.36 -1.24
CA ARG A 35 -2.13 -5.92 -0.88
C ARG A 35 -3.20 -6.29 -1.91
N PHE A 36 -2.80 -6.53 -3.16
CA PHE A 36 -3.74 -6.78 -4.25
C PHE A 36 -4.48 -8.11 -4.09
N LYS A 37 -3.76 -9.21 -3.81
CA LYS A 37 -4.36 -10.52 -3.55
C LYS A 37 -5.35 -10.49 -2.38
N ALA A 38 -5.03 -9.75 -1.32
CA ALA A 38 -5.92 -9.60 -0.18
C ALA A 38 -7.20 -8.80 -0.51
N ALA A 39 -7.11 -7.84 -1.44
CA ALA A 39 -8.26 -7.04 -1.87
C ALA A 39 -9.22 -7.85 -2.75
N THR A 40 -8.69 -8.56 -3.74
CA THR A 40 -9.46 -9.42 -4.67
C THR A 40 -10.12 -10.59 -3.96
N GLU A 41 -9.44 -11.27 -3.02
CA GLU A 41 -10.05 -12.34 -2.21
C GLU A 41 -11.27 -11.86 -1.42
N LYS A 42 -11.18 -10.68 -0.81
CA LYS A 42 -12.29 -10.06 -0.07
C LYS A 42 -13.44 -9.61 -0.98
N CYS A 43 -13.20 -9.57 -2.28
CA CYS A 43 -14.18 -9.23 -3.31
C CYS A 43 -14.61 -10.46 -4.12
N HIS A 44 -14.23 -11.67 -3.68
CA HIS A 44 -14.55 -12.92 -4.34
C HIS A 44 -14.09 -12.98 -5.81
N VAL A 45 -13.03 -12.23 -6.14
CA VAL A 45 -12.36 -12.27 -7.44
C VAL A 45 -11.27 -13.31 -7.34
N ALA A 46 -11.63 -14.56 -7.68
CA ALA A 46 -10.76 -15.71 -7.53
C ALA A 46 -9.78 -15.85 -8.71
N SER A 47 -8.66 -16.52 -8.46
CA SER A 47 -7.75 -16.95 -9.53
C SER A 47 -8.51 -17.79 -10.56
N GLY A 48 -8.38 -17.45 -11.85
CA GLY A 48 -9.07 -18.13 -12.95
C GLY A 48 -10.29 -17.39 -13.50
N HIS A 49 -10.67 -16.25 -12.91
CA HIS A 49 -11.54 -15.30 -13.61
C HIS A 49 -10.80 -14.70 -14.81
N ASP A 50 -11.46 -14.63 -15.96
CA ASP A 50 -10.94 -13.87 -17.09
C ASP A 50 -10.84 -12.39 -16.72
N GLY A 51 -9.80 -11.73 -17.22
CA GLY A 51 -9.52 -10.34 -16.89
C GLY A 51 -8.95 -10.09 -15.49
N LEU A 52 -8.51 -11.11 -14.76
CA LEU A 52 -7.69 -10.97 -13.55
C LEU A 52 -6.26 -11.43 -13.82
N GLU A 53 -5.29 -10.53 -13.63
CA GLU A 53 -3.87 -10.88 -13.71
C GLU A 53 -3.06 -10.27 -12.56
N TYR A 54 -2.19 -11.09 -11.95
CA TYR A 54 -1.14 -10.62 -11.05
C TYR A 54 0.20 -10.70 -11.77
N ALA A 55 0.76 -9.55 -12.11
CA ALA A 55 2.09 -9.45 -12.69
C ALA A 55 3.14 -9.14 -11.62
N ASP A 56 4.41 -9.16 -12.03
CA ASP A 56 5.54 -8.72 -11.21
C ASP A 56 5.53 -9.34 -9.81
N LYS A 57 5.45 -10.67 -9.70
CA LYS A 57 5.44 -11.38 -8.40
C LYS A 57 4.37 -10.85 -7.42
N GLY A 58 3.25 -10.33 -7.93
CA GLY A 58 2.15 -9.77 -7.15
C GLY A 58 2.30 -8.29 -6.77
N ALA A 59 3.30 -7.59 -7.30
CA ALA A 59 3.45 -6.14 -7.16
C ALA A 59 2.56 -5.36 -8.13
N SER A 60 2.04 -6.01 -9.16
CA SER A 60 1.11 -5.43 -10.12
C SER A 60 -0.20 -6.22 -10.16
N LEU A 61 -1.31 -5.52 -10.32
CA LEU A 61 -2.64 -6.09 -10.51
C LEU A 61 -3.28 -5.46 -11.75
N ILE A 62 -3.67 -6.30 -12.70
CA ILE A 62 -4.44 -5.91 -13.88
C ILE A 62 -5.85 -6.48 -13.73
N LEU A 63 -6.84 -5.61 -13.94
CA LEU A 63 -8.26 -5.95 -13.99
C LEU A 63 -8.84 -5.43 -15.32
N SER A 64 -9.39 -6.30 -16.14
CA SER A 64 -10.17 -5.94 -17.32
C SER A 64 -11.60 -6.45 -17.20
N THR A 65 -12.55 -5.70 -17.71
CA THR A 65 -13.95 -6.15 -17.85
C THR A 65 -14.24 -6.48 -19.30
N GLU A 66 -15.29 -7.26 -19.53
CA GLU A 66 -15.93 -7.34 -20.84
C GLU A 66 -16.76 -6.07 -21.14
N SER A 67 -17.03 -5.85 -22.41
CA SER A 67 -17.87 -4.77 -22.92
C SER A 67 -19.36 -5.02 -22.70
N ASP A 68 -19.80 -6.25 -22.96
CA ASP A 68 -21.18 -6.69 -22.79
C ASP A 68 -21.30 -7.61 -21.58
N PRO A 69 -22.17 -7.31 -20.60
CA PRO A 69 -22.35 -8.15 -19.43
C PRO A 69 -23.07 -9.45 -19.82
N ASP A 70 -22.34 -10.57 -19.83
CA ASP A 70 -22.92 -11.91 -19.95
C ASP A 70 -23.10 -12.51 -18.53
N PRO A 71 -24.33 -12.84 -18.11
CA PRO A 71 -24.57 -13.42 -16.79
C PRO A 71 -23.93 -14.79 -16.56
N LEU A 72 -23.47 -15.46 -17.62
CA LEU A 72 -22.73 -16.73 -17.55
C LEU A 72 -21.21 -16.53 -17.61
N SER A 73 -20.74 -15.32 -17.89
CA SER A 73 -19.32 -15.00 -17.97
C SER A 73 -18.65 -15.11 -16.61
N THR A 74 -17.45 -15.68 -16.61
CA THR A 74 -16.54 -15.70 -15.46
C THR A 74 -15.59 -14.51 -15.45
N HIS A 75 -15.72 -13.58 -16.41
CA HIS A 75 -14.88 -12.40 -16.50
C HIS A 75 -15.09 -11.47 -15.29
N VAL A 76 -14.05 -10.73 -14.92
CA VAL A 76 -14.17 -9.66 -13.93
C VAL A 76 -15.20 -8.64 -14.42
N ASN A 77 -16.27 -8.43 -13.63
CA ASN A 77 -17.28 -7.41 -13.93
C ASN A 77 -16.99 -6.09 -13.18
N ILE A 78 -17.75 -5.04 -13.52
CA ILE A 78 -17.56 -3.71 -12.93
C ILE A 78 -17.80 -3.68 -11.41
N ALA A 79 -18.69 -4.53 -10.88
CA ALA A 79 -18.95 -4.62 -9.44
C ALA A 79 -17.72 -5.18 -8.68
N ASN A 80 -17.02 -6.15 -9.28
CA ASN A 80 -15.76 -6.68 -8.77
C ASN A 80 -14.70 -5.57 -8.71
N VAL A 81 -14.55 -4.79 -9.78
CA VAL A 81 -13.60 -3.65 -9.83
C VAL A 81 -13.92 -2.63 -8.74
N ILE A 82 -15.19 -2.22 -8.60
CA ILE A 82 -15.62 -1.28 -7.55
C ILE A 82 -15.26 -1.81 -6.17
N CYS A 83 -15.56 -3.09 -5.88
CA CYS A 83 -15.20 -3.69 -4.60
C CYS A 83 -13.69 -3.65 -4.34
N VAL A 84 -12.87 -4.01 -5.33
CA VAL A 84 -11.41 -4.00 -5.18
C VAL A 84 -10.89 -2.59 -4.90
N LEU A 85 -11.36 -1.58 -5.65
CA LEU A 85 -11.01 -0.18 -5.42
C LEU A 85 -11.40 0.29 -4.01
N ASP A 86 -12.54 -0.17 -3.48
CA ASP A 86 -12.96 0.10 -2.10
C ASP A 86 -12.04 -0.53 -1.07
N LYS A 87 -11.62 -1.79 -1.26
CA LYS A 87 -10.63 -2.46 -0.38
C LYS A 87 -9.26 -1.80 -0.45
N LEU A 88 -8.93 -1.18 -1.59
CA LEU A 88 -7.70 -0.39 -1.78
C LEU A 88 -7.86 1.07 -1.36
N HIS A 89 -9.02 1.45 -0.82
CA HIS A 89 -9.32 2.79 -0.30
C HIS A 89 -9.12 3.92 -1.31
N VAL A 90 -9.55 3.69 -2.54
CA VAL A 90 -9.60 4.73 -3.58
C VAL A 90 -10.61 5.80 -3.19
N SER A 91 -10.26 7.07 -3.42
CA SER A 91 -11.17 8.18 -3.10
C SER A 91 -12.42 8.15 -3.99
N ALA A 92 -13.55 8.67 -3.48
CA ALA A 92 -14.77 8.79 -4.27
C ALA A 92 -14.55 9.61 -5.55
N ALA A 93 -13.79 10.71 -5.48
CA ALA A 93 -13.47 11.54 -6.64
C ALA A 93 -12.60 10.81 -7.68
N THR A 94 -11.68 9.94 -7.26
CA THR A 94 -10.90 9.12 -8.18
C THR A 94 -11.77 8.06 -8.85
N LYS A 95 -12.65 7.39 -8.11
CA LYS A 95 -13.61 6.43 -8.67
C LYS A 95 -14.58 7.11 -9.64
N ASP A 96 -15.08 8.30 -9.29
CA ASP A 96 -15.94 9.10 -10.17
C ASP A 96 -15.24 9.43 -11.49
N ARG A 97 -13.97 9.84 -11.46
CA ARG A 97 -13.17 10.03 -12.68
C ARG A 97 -13.02 8.73 -13.48
N MET A 98 -12.72 7.61 -12.81
CA MET A 98 -12.57 6.30 -13.46
C MET A 98 -13.85 5.91 -14.22
N PHE A 99 -15.00 5.97 -13.57
CA PHE A 99 -16.27 5.50 -14.14
C PHE A 99 -16.97 6.52 -15.06
N ASN A 100 -16.45 7.74 -15.16
CA ASN A 100 -16.83 8.71 -16.19
C ASN A 100 -15.81 8.82 -17.34
N THR A 101 -14.75 8.01 -17.34
CA THR A 101 -13.77 8.00 -18.42
C THR A 101 -14.39 7.44 -19.69
N ARG A 102 -14.23 8.14 -20.81
CA ARG A 102 -14.72 7.72 -22.13
C ARG A 102 -13.55 7.26 -22.99
N ALA A 103 -13.85 6.52 -24.05
CA ALA A 103 -12.85 6.10 -25.05
C ALA A 103 -11.97 7.25 -25.56
N LEU A 104 -12.58 8.40 -25.83
CA LEU A 104 -11.88 9.58 -26.36
C LEU A 104 -10.95 10.26 -25.35
N ASP A 105 -11.10 9.97 -24.05
CA ASP A 105 -10.26 10.53 -23.01
C ASP A 105 -8.90 9.80 -22.94
N GLY A 106 -8.78 8.63 -23.58
CA GLY A 106 -7.55 7.85 -23.63
C GLY A 106 -7.15 7.27 -22.28
N MET A 107 -5.85 7.05 -22.09
CA MET A 107 -5.31 6.55 -20.83
C MET A 107 -5.32 7.65 -19.77
N GLN A 108 -5.91 7.33 -18.64
CA GLN A 108 -5.97 8.18 -17.45
C GLN A 108 -5.11 7.57 -16.34
N ASP A 109 -4.67 8.39 -15.38
CA ASP A 109 -3.83 7.94 -14.26
C ASP A 109 -4.21 8.59 -12.92
N ALA A 110 -3.81 7.93 -11.83
CA ALA A 110 -3.92 8.46 -10.47
C ALA A 110 -2.91 7.78 -9.54
N ARG A 111 -2.62 8.43 -8.41
CA ARG A 111 -1.77 7.88 -7.36
C ARG A 111 -2.43 7.98 -6.00
N TRP A 112 -2.33 6.93 -5.18
CA TRP A 112 -2.77 6.96 -3.79
C TRP A 112 -2.07 5.89 -2.96
N LYS A 113 -1.72 6.19 -1.70
CA LYS A 113 -1.17 5.21 -0.75
C LYS A 113 -0.02 4.35 -1.32
N GLY A 114 0.86 4.95 -2.14
CA GLY A 114 1.94 4.23 -2.83
C GLY A 114 1.48 3.23 -3.90
N ILE A 115 0.28 3.41 -4.46
CA ILE A 115 -0.21 2.76 -5.66
C ILE A 115 -0.14 3.78 -6.78
N ASP A 116 0.44 3.41 -7.91
CA ASP A 116 0.21 4.09 -9.17
C ASP A 116 -0.83 3.28 -9.94
N ALA A 117 -1.78 3.98 -10.54
CA ALA A 117 -2.83 3.38 -11.34
C ALA A 117 -2.91 4.04 -12.70
N SER A 118 -3.20 3.24 -13.71
CA SER A 118 -3.61 3.71 -15.02
C SER A 118 -4.85 2.95 -15.47
N TRP A 119 -5.74 3.60 -16.20
CA TRP A 119 -6.92 2.94 -16.75
C TRP A 119 -7.33 3.53 -18.10
N THR A 120 -8.10 2.73 -18.84
CA THR A 120 -8.79 3.12 -20.06
C THR A 120 -10.20 2.54 -20.02
N TYR A 121 -11.07 3.07 -20.87
CA TYR A 121 -12.37 2.49 -21.15
C TYR A 121 -12.63 2.54 -22.65
N HIS A 122 -13.12 1.46 -23.22
CA HIS A 122 -13.67 1.45 -24.58
C HIS A 122 -14.99 0.67 -24.59
N PRO A 123 -16.04 1.14 -25.30
CA PRO A 123 -17.29 0.39 -25.39
C PRO A 123 -17.13 -1.05 -25.90
N ASP A 124 -16.14 -1.31 -26.76
CA ASP A 124 -15.91 -2.63 -27.34
C ASP A 124 -15.03 -3.54 -26.46
N ASP A 125 -14.16 -2.95 -25.62
CA ASP A 125 -13.17 -3.69 -24.82
C ASP A 125 -13.47 -3.68 -23.31
N GLY A 126 -14.44 -2.87 -22.86
CA GLY A 126 -14.74 -2.67 -21.44
C GLY A 126 -13.76 -1.72 -20.72
N PHE A 127 -13.74 -1.83 -19.39
CA PHE A 127 -12.87 -1.05 -18.51
C PHE A 127 -11.58 -1.82 -18.23
N ASN A 128 -10.43 -1.18 -18.43
CA ASN A 128 -9.11 -1.79 -18.25
C ASN A 128 -8.31 -0.99 -17.22
N LEU A 129 -7.87 -1.63 -16.15
CA LEU A 129 -7.18 -1.03 -15.02
C LEU A 129 -5.87 -1.76 -14.74
N SER A 130 -4.79 -1.01 -14.61
CA SER A 130 -3.50 -1.49 -14.12
C SER A 130 -3.13 -0.76 -12.83
N LEU A 131 -2.69 -1.51 -11.82
CA LEU A 131 -2.26 -1.01 -10.51
C LEU A 131 -0.87 -1.52 -10.18
N GLU A 132 -0.01 -0.65 -9.67
CA GLU A 132 1.36 -0.98 -9.27
C GLU A 132 1.62 -0.57 -7.82
N ASP A 133 2.06 -1.51 -6.98
CA ASP A 133 2.43 -1.24 -5.58
C ASP A 133 3.88 -0.76 -5.48
N LYS A 134 4.08 0.55 -5.50
CA LYS A 134 5.41 1.18 -5.44
C LYS A 134 6.20 0.84 -4.17
N ARG A 135 5.54 0.37 -3.11
CA ARG A 135 6.23 -0.08 -1.89
C ARG A 135 7.00 -1.38 -2.14
N LEU A 136 6.49 -2.25 -3.02
CA LEU A 136 7.10 -3.53 -3.36
C LEU A 136 8.17 -3.41 -4.43
N GLU A 137 8.05 -2.43 -5.33
CA GLU A 137 9.12 -2.11 -6.28
C GLU A 137 10.35 -1.55 -5.56
N ALA A 138 10.16 -0.68 -4.56
CA ALA A 138 11.26 -0.12 -3.77
C ALA A 138 11.98 -1.14 -2.87
N ALA A 139 11.42 -2.36 -2.73
CA ALA A 139 11.99 -3.44 -1.92
C ALA A 139 12.75 -4.49 -2.76
N ARG A 140 12.86 -4.28 -4.08
CA ARG A 140 13.62 -5.11 -5.01
C ARG A 140 15.01 -4.56 -5.22
#